data_AF-A0A2G9TGZ5-F1
#
_entry.id   AF-A0A2G9TGZ5-F1
#
_cell.length_a   1.000
_cell.length_b   1.000
_cell.length_c   1.000
_cell.angle_alpha   90.00
_cell.angle_beta   90.00
_cell.angle_gamma   90.00
#
_symmetry.space_group_name_H-M   'P 1'
#
loop_
_entity.id
_entity.type
_entity.pdbx_description
1 polymer ?
#
loop_
_entity_poly.entity_id
_entity_poly.type
_entity_poly.pdbx_seq_one_letter_code
_entity_poly.pdbx_strand_id
1 'polypeptide(L)'
;KGREFLNTRFKIDPIAYIKTKDDGWNLNYYFREAIEYMAMVDYPYSTGFLEPLPGWPVQVACQFMNKPGNNFADEELATMMYNAANVYYNYSGTLKYNCIDPSKCGDPGTASLGAAALGWPWQECTEIVIDMCARGGTNDFFWDECNGNSTALLIATCEAMFGSFNWTSAVWNLEAVPILYGLSMSSASNIILT
;
A
#
# COMPACT_ATOMS: atom_id res chain seq x y z
N LYS A 1 -0.59 -9.23 26.06
CA LYS A 1 0.42 -8.15 26.14
C LYS A 1 0.71 -7.50 24.77
N GLY A 2 1.50 -8.09 23.85
CA GLY A 2 1.84 -7.43 22.57
C GLY A 2 0.64 -7.02 21.69
N ARG A 3 -0.29 -7.94 21.40
CA ARG A 3 -1.52 -7.62 20.63
C ARG A 3 -2.37 -6.52 21.27
N GLU A 4 -2.50 -6.57 22.59
CA GLU A 4 -3.25 -5.58 23.36
C GLU A 4 -2.58 -4.20 23.30
N PHE A 5 -1.25 -4.16 23.40
CA PHE A 5 -0.46 -2.96 23.17
C PHE A 5 -0.73 -2.38 21.77
N LEU A 6 -0.61 -3.19 20.70
CA LEU A 6 -0.83 -2.72 19.32
C LEU A 6 -2.27 -2.21 19.11
N ASN A 7 -3.28 -3.01 19.47
CA ASN A 7 -4.70 -2.64 19.33
C ASN A 7 -5.03 -1.32 20.06
N THR A 8 -4.49 -1.14 21.27
CA THR A 8 -4.78 0.04 22.10
C THR A 8 -3.96 1.25 21.68
N ARG A 9 -2.64 1.08 21.53
CA ARG A 9 -1.70 2.18 21.27
C ARG A 9 -1.96 2.82 19.91
N PHE A 10 -2.39 2.02 18.94
CA PHE A 10 -2.62 2.46 17.56
C PHE A 10 -4.09 2.77 17.30
N LYS A 11 -4.94 2.71 18.33
CA LYS A 11 -6.38 2.95 18.24
C LYS A 11 -7.01 2.15 17.10
N ILE A 12 -6.65 0.87 16.97
CA ILE A 12 -7.20 0.03 15.90
C ILE A 12 -8.71 -0.09 16.10
N ASP A 13 -9.49 -0.05 15.03
CA ASP A 13 -10.94 -0.25 15.14
C ASP A 13 -11.23 -1.68 15.68
N PRO A 14 -12.13 -1.85 16.65
CA PRO A 14 -12.51 -3.16 17.16
C PRO A 14 -12.87 -4.20 16.08
N ILE A 15 -13.40 -3.78 14.93
CA ILE A 15 -13.70 -4.67 13.80
C ILE A 15 -12.42 -5.26 13.17
N ALA A 16 -11.31 -4.53 13.21
CA ALA A 16 -10.02 -4.86 12.63
C ALA A 16 -8.94 -5.25 13.67
N TYR A 17 -9.34 -5.55 14.91
CA TYR A 17 -8.40 -5.96 15.96
C TYR A 17 -7.54 -7.17 15.56
N ILE A 18 -6.26 -7.09 15.94
CA ILE A 18 -5.30 -8.19 15.83
C ILE A 18 -5.66 -9.26 16.87
N LYS A 19 -6.14 -10.42 16.41
CA LYS A 19 -6.53 -11.56 17.25
C LYS A 19 -5.60 -12.75 17.04
N THR A 20 -5.13 -12.94 15.82
CA THR A 20 -4.26 -14.03 15.38
C THR A 20 -2.88 -13.48 14.97
N LYS A 21 -1.97 -14.38 14.57
CA LYS A 21 -0.70 -13.97 13.95
C LYS A 21 -0.95 -13.38 12.56
N ASP A 22 -1.91 -13.93 11.82
CA ASP A 22 -2.19 -13.52 10.45
C ASP A 22 -2.80 -12.12 10.39
N ASP A 23 -3.62 -11.74 11.38
CA ASP A 23 -4.09 -10.34 11.51
C ASP A 23 -2.92 -9.35 11.71
N GLY A 24 -1.75 -9.83 12.16
CA GLY A 24 -0.55 -8.99 12.27
C GLY A 24 0.00 -8.56 10.91
N TRP A 25 -0.24 -9.34 9.85
CA TRP A 25 0.15 -8.95 8.50
C TRP A 25 -0.64 -7.76 7.97
N ASN A 26 -1.92 -7.65 8.35
CA ASN A 26 -2.74 -6.48 8.02
C ASN A 26 -2.11 -5.18 8.53
N LEU A 27 -1.52 -5.20 9.73
CA LEU A 27 -0.79 -4.05 10.27
C LEU A 27 0.49 -3.74 9.46
N ASN A 28 1.19 -4.76 8.97
CA ASN A 28 2.35 -4.56 8.11
C ASN A 28 1.96 -3.91 6.77
N TYR A 29 0.89 -4.40 6.13
CA TYR A 29 0.36 -3.81 4.89
C TYR A 29 -0.13 -2.37 5.11
N TYR A 30 -0.80 -2.09 6.23
CA TYR A 30 -1.20 -0.74 6.63
C TYR A 30 0.01 0.23 6.72
N PHE A 31 1.13 -0.20 7.30
CA PHE A 31 2.33 0.65 7.33
C PHE A 31 2.95 0.85 5.95
N ARG A 32 2.98 -0.21 5.15
CA ARG A 32 3.52 -0.16 3.80
C ARG A 32 2.73 0.81 2.91
N GLU A 33 1.41 0.65 2.89
CA GLU A 33 0.50 1.46 2.10
C GLU A 33 0.68 2.96 2.40
N ALA A 34 0.75 3.33 3.68
CA ALA A 34 1.01 4.72 4.06
C ALA A 34 2.34 5.25 3.50
N ILE A 35 3.41 4.46 3.56
CA ILE A 35 4.73 4.87 3.06
C ILE A 35 4.71 5.02 1.54
N GLU A 36 4.11 4.06 0.83
CA GLU A 36 4.00 4.09 -0.63
C GLU A 36 3.16 5.26 -1.10
N TYR A 37 1.98 5.48 -0.52
CA TYR A 37 1.12 6.60 -0.91
C TYR A 37 1.76 7.94 -0.58
N MET A 38 2.40 8.11 0.58
CA MET A 38 3.14 9.34 0.88
C MET A 38 4.26 9.59 -0.13
N ALA A 39 4.97 8.55 -0.58
CA ALA A 39 6.01 8.71 -1.61
C ALA A 39 5.43 9.16 -2.97
N MET A 40 4.23 8.71 -3.33
CA MET A 40 3.54 9.13 -4.55
C MET A 40 3.02 10.58 -4.48
N VAL A 41 2.73 11.08 -3.27
CA VAL A 41 2.11 12.41 -3.06
C VAL A 41 2.98 13.33 -2.19
N ASP A 42 4.31 13.24 -2.31
CA ASP A 42 5.29 14.04 -1.55
C ASP A 42 5.39 15.49 -2.06
N TYR A 43 4.26 16.19 -2.08
CA TYR A 43 4.13 17.55 -2.60
C TYR A 43 4.69 18.59 -1.61
N PRO A 44 5.22 19.73 -2.10
CA PRO A 44 5.82 20.77 -1.25
C PRO A 44 4.82 21.59 -0.41
N TYR A 45 3.53 21.29 -0.49
CA TYR A 45 2.44 21.98 0.19
C TYR A 45 1.36 20.99 0.60
N SER A 46 0.46 21.41 1.49
CA SER A 46 -0.64 20.56 1.96
C SER A 46 -1.59 20.22 0.82
N THR A 47 -1.99 18.95 0.73
CA THR A 47 -2.90 18.43 -0.30
C THR A 47 -3.96 17.52 0.31
N GLY A 48 -4.98 17.19 -0.47
CA GLY A 48 -6.07 16.31 -0.07
C GLY A 48 -6.49 15.38 -1.21
N PHE A 49 -5.52 14.87 -1.99
CA PHE A 49 -5.81 14.03 -3.16
C PHE A 49 -6.24 12.62 -2.76
N LEU A 50 -5.39 11.89 -2.02
CA LEU A 50 -5.73 10.59 -1.42
C LEU A 50 -6.30 10.80 -0.01
N GLU A 51 -5.49 11.46 0.83
CA GLU A 51 -5.83 11.85 2.20
C GLU A 51 -5.41 13.31 2.44
N PRO A 52 -5.95 13.99 3.46
CA PRO A 52 -5.43 15.28 3.91
C PRO A 52 -4.01 15.12 4.46
N LEU A 53 -3.02 15.73 3.78
CA LEU A 53 -1.60 15.59 4.11
C LEU A 53 -0.90 16.95 4.27
N PRO A 54 0.19 17.03 5.06
CA PRO A 54 1.05 18.21 5.11
C PRO A 54 1.83 18.37 3.78
N GLY A 55 2.55 19.49 3.66
CA GLY A 55 3.64 19.57 2.69
C GLY A 55 4.81 18.70 3.15
N TRP A 56 5.47 18.04 2.21
CA TRP A 56 6.56 17.07 2.42
C TRP A 56 6.18 15.96 3.41
N PRO A 57 5.09 15.21 3.18
CA PRO A 57 4.63 14.16 4.09
C PRO A 57 5.72 13.11 4.39
N VAL A 58 6.58 12.77 3.43
CA VAL A 58 7.70 11.83 3.67
C VAL A 58 8.66 12.39 4.72
N GLN A 59 9.03 13.66 4.61
CA GLN A 59 9.91 14.32 5.58
C GLN A 59 9.27 14.33 6.97
N VAL A 60 7.97 14.63 7.08
CA VAL A 60 7.24 14.65 8.36
C VAL A 60 7.23 13.25 8.98
N ALA A 61 6.93 12.21 8.20
CA ALA A 61 6.95 10.82 8.68
C ALA A 61 8.35 10.41 9.19
N CYS A 62 9.42 10.76 8.46
CA CYS A 62 10.79 10.48 8.87
C CYS A 62 11.20 11.15 10.19
N GLN A 63 10.57 12.26 10.60
CA GLN A 63 10.86 12.89 11.90
C GLN A 63 10.52 11.97 13.08
N PHE A 64 9.59 11.03 12.93
CA PHE A 64 9.27 10.05 13.97
C PHE A 64 10.27 8.89 14.04
N MET A 65 11.15 8.76 13.04
CA MET A 65 12.15 7.70 12.92
C MET A 65 13.59 8.25 12.86
N ASN A 66 13.80 9.49 13.32
CA ASN A 66 15.11 10.16 13.22
C ASN A 66 16.05 9.89 14.42
N LYS A 67 15.61 9.09 15.41
CA LYS A 67 16.40 8.82 16.60
C LYS A 67 17.63 7.98 16.24
N PRO A 68 18.86 8.43 16.54
CA PRO A 68 20.06 7.69 16.20
C PRO A 68 20.19 6.42 17.04
N GLY A 69 20.81 5.39 16.45
CA GLY A 69 21.06 4.10 17.09
C GLY A 69 20.23 2.97 16.48
N ASN A 70 20.45 1.75 16.96
CA ASN A 70 19.76 0.53 16.53
C ASN A 70 19.27 -0.33 17.71
N ASN A 71 19.41 0.18 18.94
CA ASN A 71 19.02 -0.53 20.17
C ASN A 71 17.73 0.09 20.73
N PHE A 72 16.61 -0.29 20.13
CA PHE A 72 15.27 0.14 20.52
C PHE A 72 14.46 -1.05 21.01
N ALA A 73 13.55 -0.82 21.95
CA ALA A 73 12.57 -1.84 22.32
C ALA A 73 11.53 -2.01 21.20
N ASP A 74 10.98 -3.21 21.04
CA ASP A 74 9.96 -3.49 20.01
C ASP A 74 8.76 -2.53 20.09
N GLU A 75 8.29 -2.21 21.31
CA GLU A 75 7.20 -1.27 21.54
C GLU A 75 7.56 0.17 21.11
N GLU A 76 8.84 0.55 21.21
CA GLU A 76 9.35 1.84 20.75
C GLU A 76 9.37 1.90 19.22
N LEU A 77 9.92 0.88 18.56
CA LEU A 77 9.94 0.76 17.10
C LEU A 77 8.53 0.76 16.51
N ALA A 78 7.64 -0.05 17.08
CA ALA A 78 6.25 -0.13 16.64
C ALA A 78 5.53 1.23 16.80
N THR A 79 5.83 1.98 17.88
CA THR A 79 5.28 3.33 18.07
C THR A 79 5.82 4.34 17.06
N MET A 80 7.10 4.25 16.70
CA MET A 80 7.70 5.11 15.66
C MET A 80 7.05 4.85 14.30
N MET A 81 6.91 3.57 13.91
CA MET A 81 6.21 3.16 12.69
C MET A 81 4.76 3.63 12.67
N TYR A 82 4.04 3.47 13.78
CA TYR A 82 2.68 3.97 13.90
C TYR A 82 2.60 5.49 13.69
N ASN A 83 3.45 6.27 14.36
CA ASN A 83 3.42 7.72 14.21
C ASN A 83 3.74 8.15 12.76
N ALA A 84 4.69 7.48 12.11
CA ALA A 84 5.03 7.72 10.71
C ALA A 84 3.84 7.43 9.78
N ALA A 85 3.21 6.25 9.90
CA ALA A 85 2.05 5.89 9.09
C ALA A 85 0.81 6.76 9.40
N ASN A 86 0.65 7.19 10.65
CA ASN A 86 -0.47 8.04 11.07
C ASN A 86 -0.36 9.48 10.51
N VAL A 87 0.79 9.88 9.91
CA VAL A 87 0.86 11.06 9.05
C VAL A 87 -0.04 10.89 7.82
N TYR A 88 -0.07 9.68 7.23
CA TYR A 88 -0.95 9.41 6.10
C TYR A 88 -2.43 9.37 6.52
N TYR A 89 -2.75 8.52 7.50
CA TYR A 89 -4.15 8.23 7.83
C TYR A 89 -4.85 9.25 8.72
N ASN A 90 -4.12 10.07 9.49
CA ASN A 90 -4.74 10.92 10.51
C ASN A 90 -3.94 12.21 10.79
N TYR A 91 -3.42 12.85 9.75
CA TYR A 91 -2.78 14.15 9.88
C TYR A 91 -3.71 15.23 10.44
N SER A 92 -5.01 15.20 10.05
CA SER A 92 -6.03 16.13 10.54
C SER A 92 -6.37 15.94 12.03
N GLY A 93 -6.01 14.79 12.62
CA GLY A 93 -6.37 14.42 13.99
C GLY A 93 -7.85 14.07 14.19
N THR A 94 -8.65 13.99 13.12
CA THR A 94 -10.09 13.74 13.20
C THR A 94 -10.44 12.25 13.23
N LEU A 95 -9.52 11.36 12.84
CA LEU A 95 -9.77 9.93 12.80
C LEU A 95 -9.82 9.36 14.23
N LYS A 96 -10.94 8.71 14.55
CA LYS A 96 -11.18 8.10 15.87
C LYS A 96 -10.45 6.77 16.03
N TYR A 97 -10.47 5.95 14.98
CA TYR A 97 -9.88 4.61 14.94
C TYR A 97 -9.19 4.34 13.60
N ASN A 98 -8.11 3.58 13.63
CA ASN A 98 -7.40 3.14 12.43
C ASN A 98 -7.96 1.80 11.93
N CYS A 99 -8.22 1.72 10.63
CA CYS A 99 -8.58 0.49 9.94
C CYS A 99 -7.29 -0.15 9.39
N ILE A 100 -6.82 -1.23 10.01
CA ILE A 100 -5.65 -1.97 9.48
C ILE A 100 -6.06 -3.07 8.50
N ASP A 101 -7.35 -3.40 8.41
CA ASP A 101 -7.88 -4.46 7.56
C ASP A 101 -8.97 -3.87 6.63
N PRO A 102 -8.58 -3.43 5.41
CA PRO A 102 -9.49 -2.76 4.50
C PRO A 102 -10.64 -3.66 4.02
N SER A 103 -10.50 -4.99 4.11
CA SER A 103 -11.61 -5.91 3.79
C SER A 103 -12.78 -5.80 4.78
N LYS A 104 -12.53 -5.28 5.99
CA LYS A 104 -13.54 -5.15 7.06
C LYS A 104 -14.09 -3.74 7.22
N CYS A 105 -13.26 -2.72 6.98
CA CYS A 105 -13.62 -1.32 7.22
C CYS A 105 -13.40 -0.38 6.03
N GLY A 106 -12.96 -0.90 4.89
CA GLY A 106 -12.62 -0.12 3.69
C GLY A 106 -11.22 0.47 3.75
N ASP A 107 -10.67 0.76 2.58
CA ASP A 107 -9.42 1.50 2.41
C ASP A 107 -9.76 2.99 2.26
N PRO A 108 -9.29 3.87 3.17
CA PRO A 108 -9.63 5.29 3.12
C PRO A 108 -9.00 6.01 1.91
N GLY A 109 -7.84 5.56 1.41
CA GLY A 109 -7.17 6.13 0.23
C GLY A 109 -7.92 5.88 -1.07
N THR A 110 -8.75 4.83 -1.13
CA THR A 110 -9.57 4.48 -2.30
C THR A 110 -11.08 4.58 -2.05
N ALA A 111 -11.52 4.94 -0.83
CA ALA A 111 -12.93 4.97 -0.43
C ALA A 111 -13.80 5.86 -1.34
N SER A 112 -13.23 6.96 -1.86
CA SER A 112 -13.93 7.89 -2.75
C SER A 112 -14.29 7.29 -4.11
N LEU A 113 -13.64 6.19 -4.52
CA LEU A 113 -13.91 5.48 -5.77
C LEU A 113 -15.17 4.61 -5.70
N GLY A 114 -15.62 4.24 -4.50
CA GLY A 114 -16.77 3.37 -4.30
C GLY A 114 -16.67 2.07 -5.11
N ALA A 115 -17.73 1.74 -5.87
CA ALA A 115 -17.76 0.52 -6.68
C ALA A 115 -16.68 0.47 -7.79
N ALA A 116 -16.11 1.63 -8.17
CA ALA A 116 -15.04 1.69 -9.18
C ALA A 116 -13.68 1.23 -8.65
N ALA A 117 -13.53 1.02 -7.33
CA ALA A 117 -12.28 0.54 -6.73
C ALA A 117 -11.82 -0.82 -7.29
N LEU A 118 -12.74 -1.65 -7.80
CA LEU A 118 -12.40 -2.93 -8.46
C LEU A 118 -11.99 -2.77 -9.93
N GLY A 119 -12.19 -1.61 -10.53
CA GLY A 119 -11.88 -1.36 -11.94
C GLY A 119 -10.39 -1.45 -12.23
N TRP A 120 -9.57 -0.76 -11.43
CA TRP A 120 -8.12 -0.76 -11.63
C TRP A 120 -7.48 -2.14 -11.38
N PRO A 121 -7.78 -2.85 -10.26
CA PRO A 121 -7.26 -4.20 -10.09
C PRO A 121 -7.70 -5.18 -11.19
N TRP A 122 -8.91 -5.01 -11.75
CA TRP A 122 -9.33 -5.82 -12.90
C TRP A 122 -8.47 -5.55 -14.14
N GLN A 123 -8.14 -4.29 -14.42
CA GLN A 123 -7.25 -3.93 -15.52
C GLN A 123 -5.85 -4.53 -15.34
N GLU A 124 -5.30 -4.50 -14.12
CA GLU A 124 -3.99 -5.09 -13.81
C GLU A 124 -3.98 -6.62 -13.95
N CYS A 125 -5.11 -7.26 -13.59
CA CYS A 125 -5.29 -8.70 -13.70
C CYS A 125 -5.63 -9.17 -15.13
N THR A 126 -5.73 -8.28 -16.12
CA THR A 126 -6.10 -8.65 -17.49
C THR A 126 -5.10 -8.12 -18.53
N GLU A 127 -5.02 -6.80 -18.72
CA GLU A 127 -4.29 -6.21 -19.85
C GLU A 127 -3.14 -5.28 -19.42
N ILE A 128 -3.30 -4.53 -18.32
CA ILE A 128 -2.30 -3.57 -17.82
C ILE A 128 -1.44 -4.25 -16.76
N VAL A 129 -0.71 -5.28 -17.17
CA VAL A 129 0.00 -6.13 -16.21
C VAL A 129 1.25 -5.41 -15.68
N ILE A 130 1.21 -5.04 -14.40
CA ILE A 130 2.32 -4.39 -13.69
C ILE A 130 2.95 -5.40 -12.74
N ASP A 131 3.95 -6.14 -13.22
CA ASP A 131 4.66 -7.13 -12.41
C ASP A 131 5.64 -6.44 -11.44
N MET A 132 5.17 -6.19 -10.21
CA MET A 132 5.92 -5.52 -9.15
C MET A 132 5.68 -6.20 -7.80
N CYS A 133 6.74 -6.36 -7.01
CA CYS A 133 6.69 -6.83 -5.63
C CYS A 133 7.94 -6.38 -4.86
N ALA A 134 7.84 -6.33 -3.54
CA ALA A 134 8.98 -6.05 -2.68
C ALA A 134 9.94 -7.25 -2.65
N ARG A 135 11.24 -6.97 -2.73
CA ARG A 135 12.32 -7.98 -2.70
C ARG A 135 13.08 -7.97 -1.37
N GLY A 136 12.86 -6.96 -0.53
CA GLY A 136 13.45 -6.80 0.78
C GLY A 136 14.98 -6.75 0.79
N GLY A 137 15.51 -6.75 2.02
CA GLY A 137 16.94 -6.80 2.28
C GLY A 137 17.68 -5.55 1.77
N THR A 138 18.55 -5.74 0.77
CA THR A 138 19.32 -4.64 0.18
C THR A 138 18.59 -3.89 -0.94
N ASN A 139 17.44 -4.39 -1.39
CA ASN A 139 16.69 -3.81 -2.51
C ASN A 139 15.69 -2.75 -2.05
N ASP A 140 15.01 -3.03 -0.94
CA ASP A 140 14.00 -2.18 -0.33
C ASP A 140 13.86 -2.55 1.17
N PHE A 141 13.15 -1.73 1.93
CA PHE A 141 12.98 -1.89 3.37
C PHE A 141 11.73 -2.71 3.76
N PHE A 142 11.05 -3.34 2.79
CA PHE A 142 9.91 -4.23 3.03
C PHE A 142 10.38 -5.69 3.11
N TRP A 143 9.44 -6.62 3.31
CA TRP A 143 9.71 -8.07 3.28
C TRP A 143 9.76 -8.59 1.83
N ASP A 144 10.49 -9.68 1.60
CA ASP A 144 10.49 -10.35 0.29
C ASP A 144 9.13 -11.02 0.05
N GLU A 145 8.34 -10.41 -0.84
CA GLU A 145 7.05 -10.93 -1.28
C GLU A 145 7.19 -11.79 -2.52
N CYS A 146 8.12 -11.40 -3.39
CA CYS A 146 8.35 -12.05 -4.66
C CYS A 146 8.73 -13.52 -4.46
N ASN A 147 9.51 -13.83 -3.42
CA ASN A 147 10.06 -15.18 -3.18
C ASN A 147 10.72 -15.76 -4.45
N GLY A 148 11.33 -14.90 -5.26
CA GLY A 148 11.94 -15.24 -6.55
C GLY A 148 10.98 -15.39 -7.75
N ASN A 149 9.66 -15.24 -7.58
CA ASN A 149 8.68 -15.33 -8.66
C ASN A 149 7.48 -14.37 -8.46
N SER A 150 7.67 -13.13 -8.90
CA SER A 150 6.67 -12.05 -8.84
C SER A 150 5.42 -12.33 -9.67
N THR A 151 5.58 -12.96 -10.84
CA THR A 151 4.48 -13.36 -11.72
C THR A 151 3.51 -14.33 -11.04
N ALA A 152 4.03 -15.32 -10.30
CA ALA A 152 3.19 -16.27 -9.56
C ALA A 152 2.40 -15.60 -8.44
N LEU A 153 3.00 -14.62 -7.75
CA LEU A 153 2.32 -13.81 -6.75
C LEU A 153 1.16 -13.03 -7.37
N LEU A 154 1.38 -12.37 -8.53
CA LEU A 154 0.32 -11.65 -9.23
C LEU A 154 -0.85 -12.56 -9.63
N ILE A 155 -0.58 -13.74 -10.21
CA ILE A 155 -1.63 -14.71 -10.56
C ILE A 155 -2.47 -15.06 -9.33
N ALA A 156 -1.81 -15.41 -8.21
CA ALA A 156 -2.49 -15.79 -6.99
C ALA A 156 -3.37 -14.66 -6.44
N THR A 157 -2.88 -13.42 -6.48
CA THR A 157 -3.65 -12.23 -6.07
C THR A 157 -4.87 -12.01 -6.96
N CYS A 158 -4.71 -12.11 -8.28
CA CYS A 158 -5.82 -11.97 -9.23
C CYS A 158 -6.87 -13.08 -9.09
N GLU A 159 -6.43 -14.32 -8.86
CA GLU A 159 -7.32 -15.46 -8.65
C GLU A 159 -8.10 -15.31 -7.32
N ALA A 160 -7.43 -14.85 -6.26
CA ALA A 160 -8.07 -14.58 -4.98
C ALA A 160 -9.11 -13.46 -5.07
N MET A 161 -8.85 -12.40 -5.85
CA MET A 161 -9.74 -11.25 -5.99
C MET A 161 -10.90 -11.51 -6.96
N PHE A 162 -10.63 -12.17 -8.09
CA PHE A 162 -11.55 -12.26 -9.22
C PHE A 162 -11.96 -13.69 -9.61
N GLY A 163 -11.57 -14.71 -8.85
CA GLY A 163 -11.98 -16.09 -9.13
C GLY A 163 -13.51 -16.27 -9.17
N SER A 164 -14.25 -15.51 -8.36
CA SER A 164 -15.73 -15.47 -8.40
C SER A 164 -16.32 -14.91 -9.69
N PHE A 165 -15.51 -14.18 -10.47
CA PHE A 165 -15.84 -13.67 -11.80
C PHE A 165 -15.30 -14.60 -12.91
N ASN A 166 -14.96 -15.85 -12.57
CA ASN A 166 -14.32 -16.84 -13.46
C ASN A 166 -12.98 -16.37 -14.03
N TRP A 167 -12.27 -15.50 -13.31
CA TRP A 167 -10.91 -15.15 -13.69
C TRP A 167 -10.01 -16.38 -13.65
N THR A 168 -9.19 -16.54 -14.68
CA THR A 168 -8.10 -17.53 -14.75
C THR A 168 -6.92 -16.88 -15.46
N SER A 169 -5.73 -17.46 -15.37
CA SER A 169 -4.57 -16.96 -16.12
C SER A 169 -4.76 -16.93 -17.64
N ALA A 170 -5.81 -17.56 -18.18
CA ALA A 170 -6.16 -17.48 -19.60
C ALA A 170 -6.67 -16.09 -20.03
N VAL A 171 -7.23 -15.28 -19.12
CA VAL A 171 -7.62 -13.89 -19.44
C VAL A 171 -6.48 -12.89 -19.26
N TRP A 172 -5.33 -13.35 -18.77
CA TRP A 172 -4.18 -12.51 -18.51
C TRP A 172 -3.34 -12.37 -19.77
N ASN A 173 -3.42 -11.20 -20.40
CA ASN A 173 -2.73 -10.89 -21.65
C ASN A 173 -1.53 -9.97 -21.41
N LEU A 174 -0.39 -10.59 -21.09
CA LEU A 174 0.90 -9.90 -20.88
C LEU A 174 1.37 -9.09 -22.10
N GLU A 175 0.90 -9.45 -23.29
CA GLU A 175 1.29 -8.80 -24.54
C GLU A 175 0.32 -7.69 -24.97
N ALA A 176 -0.80 -7.49 -24.26
CA ALA A 176 -1.81 -6.50 -24.63
C ALA A 176 -1.21 -5.10 -24.81
N VAL A 177 -0.49 -4.61 -23.79
CA VAL A 177 0.15 -3.28 -23.83
C VAL A 177 1.21 -3.19 -24.93
N PRO A 178 2.19 -4.11 -25.03
CA PRO A 178 3.16 -4.11 -26.13
C PRO A 178 2.54 -4.17 -27.53
N ILE A 179 1.48 -4.94 -27.73
CA ILE A 179 0.83 -5.11 -29.04
C ILE A 179 0.01 -3.87 -29.41
N LEU A 180 -0.77 -3.33 -28.47
CA LEU A 180 -1.71 -2.24 -28.75
C LEU A 180 -1.00 -0.88 -28.81
N TYR A 181 -0.05 -0.65 -27.90
CA TYR A 181 0.56 0.67 -27.71
C TYR A 181 2.03 0.71 -28.09
N GLY A 182 2.69 -0.45 -28.18
CA GLY A 182 4.13 -0.52 -28.39
C GLY A 182 4.93 -0.16 -27.14
N LEU A 183 6.16 -0.65 -27.07
CA LEU A 183 7.14 -0.27 -26.03
C LEU A 183 8.17 0.74 -26.55
N SER A 184 8.05 1.15 -27.82
CA SER A 184 8.93 2.13 -28.47
C SER A 184 8.10 3.29 -28.99
N MET A 185 8.55 4.50 -28.67
CA MET A 185 7.94 5.75 -29.13
C MET A 185 8.73 6.39 -30.28
N SER A 186 9.58 5.62 -30.98
CA SER A 186 10.49 6.16 -32.02
C SER A 186 9.79 6.81 -33.22
N SER A 187 8.56 6.41 -33.53
CA SER A 187 7.71 7.01 -34.56
C SER A 187 6.67 8.00 -33.99
N ALA A 188 6.59 8.14 -32.67
CA ALA A 188 5.66 9.05 -32.02
C ALA A 188 6.19 10.50 -32.09
N SER A 189 5.26 11.47 -32.09
CA SER A 189 5.61 12.89 -32.09
C SER A 189 4.62 13.67 -31.23
N ASN A 190 5.01 14.87 -30.79
CA ASN A 190 4.19 15.78 -29.97
C ASN A 190 3.77 15.20 -28.60
N ILE A 191 4.63 14.39 -27.98
CA ILE A 191 4.43 13.84 -26.63
C ILE A 191 5.46 14.44 -25.68
N ILE A 192 5.01 14.96 -24.53
CA ILE A 192 5.86 15.36 -23.40
C ILE A 192 5.59 14.37 -22.27
N LEU A 193 6.61 13.64 -21.85
CA LEU A 193 6.57 12.78 -20.66
C LEU A 193 7.25 13.54 -19.52
N THR A 194 6.50 13.92 -18.49
CA THR A 194 6.97 14.68 -17.33
C THR A 194 7.14 13.81 -16.11
#